data_AF-A0A1W2FIR8-F1
#
_entry.id   AF-A0A1W2FIR8-F1
#
_cell.length_a   1.000
_cell.length_b   1.000
_cell.length_c   1.000
_cell.angle_alpha   90.00
_cell.angle_beta   90.00
_cell.angle_gamma   90.00
#
_symmetry.space_group_name_H-M   'P 1'
#
loop_
_entity.id
_entity.type
_entity.pdbx_description
1 polymer ?
#
loop_
_entity_poly.entity_id
_entity_poly.type
_entity_poly.pdbx_seq_one_letter_code
_entity_poly.pdbx_strand_id
1 'polypeptide(L)'
;MDSLQLAHFVASAILAHPAGTVRPMLPSLRAATESLPGALAGPLTETMSYLDKAEGEPPCCLHLTCYAAAGQARFDRLSELSGLRVTDHLAVILECSAAGYTREAVNLLVAHREALDLLWGTLNDLGSHYAHTVEAVQESLSGGGLVHEAPAPRLARFERPDHRVPGLGSVLAGVLRGR
;
A
#
# COMPACT_ATOMS: atom_id res chain seq x y z
N MET A 1 -1.86 -17.65 -3.56
CA MET A 1 -2.01 -16.20 -3.61
C MET A 1 -2.31 -15.82 -5.05
N ASP A 2 -3.41 -15.13 -5.31
CA ASP A 2 -3.71 -14.62 -6.65
C ASP A 2 -2.87 -13.38 -7.01
N SER A 3 -2.95 -12.91 -8.26
CA SER A 3 -2.15 -11.76 -8.72
C SER A 3 -2.47 -10.47 -7.97
N LEU A 4 -3.72 -10.25 -7.56
CA LEU A 4 -4.12 -9.05 -6.83
C LEU A 4 -3.57 -9.06 -5.40
N GLN A 5 -3.72 -10.19 -4.71
CA GLN A 5 -3.14 -10.42 -3.39
C GLN A 5 -1.61 -10.28 -3.42
N LEU A 6 -0.96 -10.78 -4.47
CA LEU A 6 0.49 -10.66 -4.62
C LEU A 6 0.93 -9.20 -4.86
N ALA A 7 0.20 -8.45 -5.68
CA ALA A 7 0.47 -7.03 -5.87
C ALA A 7 0.32 -6.25 -4.55
N HIS A 8 -0.73 -6.51 -3.77
CA HIS A 8 -0.93 -5.90 -2.47
C HIS A 8 0.12 -6.31 -1.43
N PHE A 9 0.60 -7.57 -1.48
CA PHE A 9 1.71 -8.02 -0.64
C PHE A 9 2.98 -7.21 -0.92
N VAL A 10 3.37 -7.08 -2.19
CA VAL A 10 4.59 -6.34 -2.59
C VAL A 10 4.45 -4.85 -2.24
N ALA A 11 3.31 -4.24 -2.54
CA ALA A 11 3.03 -2.84 -2.20
C ALA A 11 3.07 -2.61 -0.69
N SER A 12 2.49 -3.50 0.12
CA SER A 12 2.56 -3.44 1.58
C SER A 12 4.01 -3.48 2.07
N ALA A 13 4.82 -4.41 1.57
CA ALA A 13 6.23 -4.53 1.95
C ALA A 13 7.05 -3.26 1.63
N ILE A 14 6.79 -2.64 0.47
CA ILE A 14 7.45 -1.39 0.08
C ILE A 14 7.05 -0.22 1.00
N LEU A 15 5.76 -0.12 1.35
CA LEU A 15 5.20 1.02 2.10
C LEU A 15 5.39 0.90 3.62
N ALA A 16 5.49 -0.32 4.15
CA ALA A 16 5.55 -0.59 5.58
C ALA A 16 6.93 -0.44 6.20
N HIS A 17 7.98 -0.54 5.37
CA HIS A 17 9.34 -0.71 5.84
C HIS A 17 10.22 0.48 5.44
N PRO A 18 11.05 1.00 6.36
CA PRO A 18 12.19 1.81 5.96
C PRO A 18 13.02 1.06 4.92
N ALA A 19 13.61 1.78 3.97
CA ALA A 19 14.40 1.20 2.89
C ALA A 19 15.40 0.14 3.37
N GLY A 20 16.12 0.38 4.48
CA GLY A 20 17.08 -0.57 5.03
C GLY A 20 16.49 -1.92 5.48
N THR A 21 15.19 -1.97 5.79
CA THR A 21 14.50 -3.23 6.16
C THR A 21 13.98 -3.98 4.94
N VAL A 22 13.50 -3.26 3.91
CA VAL A 22 12.98 -3.89 2.69
C VAL A 22 14.09 -4.29 1.71
N ARG A 23 15.25 -3.62 1.74
CA ARG A 23 16.36 -3.82 0.80
C ARG A 23 16.82 -5.28 0.69
N PRO A 24 17.02 -6.04 1.79
CA PRO A 24 17.36 -7.47 1.70
C PRO A 24 16.28 -8.32 1.03
N MET A 25 15.03 -7.87 1.02
CA MET A 25 13.88 -8.59 0.44
C MET A 25 13.66 -8.26 -1.05
N LEU A 26 14.27 -7.20 -1.58
CA LEU A 26 14.04 -6.71 -2.95
C LEU A 26 14.23 -7.79 -4.03
N PRO A 27 15.25 -8.68 -3.99
CA PRO A 27 15.37 -9.74 -4.99
C PRO A 27 14.15 -10.68 -5.00
N SER A 28 13.65 -11.05 -3.82
CA SER A 28 12.48 -11.92 -3.68
C SER A 28 11.20 -11.22 -4.13
N LEU A 29 11.04 -9.94 -3.80
CA LEU A 29 9.89 -9.13 -4.23
C LEU A 29 9.88 -8.96 -5.75
N ARG A 30 11.04 -8.70 -6.37
CA ARG A 30 11.19 -8.58 -7.83
C ARG A 30 10.82 -9.89 -8.54
N ALA A 31 11.35 -11.02 -8.08
CA ALA A 31 10.98 -12.33 -8.61
C ALA A 31 9.47 -12.61 -8.50
N ALA A 32 8.83 -12.16 -7.41
CA ALA A 32 7.39 -12.32 -7.26
C ALA A 32 6.61 -11.46 -8.29
N THR A 33 7.06 -10.23 -8.54
CA THR A 33 6.42 -9.32 -9.51
C THR A 33 6.50 -9.79 -10.97
N GLU A 34 7.41 -10.70 -11.32
CA GLU A 34 7.52 -11.26 -12.70
C GLU A 34 6.24 -12.00 -13.13
N SER A 35 5.45 -12.47 -12.17
CA SER A 35 4.17 -13.16 -12.42
C SER A 35 2.96 -12.23 -12.50
N LEU A 36 3.14 -10.92 -12.24
CA LEU A 36 2.06 -9.94 -12.24
C LEU A 36 1.79 -9.38 -13.65
N PRO A 37 0.55 -8.94 -13.94
CA PRO A 37 0.26 -8.13 -15.11
C PRO A 37 1.15 -6.89 -15.17
N GLY A 38 1.59 -6.49 -16.37
CA GLY A 38 2.54 -5.38 -16.56
C GLY A 38 2.08 -4.05 -15.95
N ALA A 39 0.77 -3.79 -15.93
CA ALA A 39 0.18 -2.60 -15.31
C ALA A 39 0.40 -2.53 -13.79
N LEU A 40 0.53 -3.68 -13.13
CA LEU A 40 0.86 -3.77 -11.70
C LEU A 40 2.37 -3.94 -11.48
N ALA A 41 3.02 -4.76 -12.31
CA ALA A 41 4.44 -5.09 -12.17
C ALA A 41 5.35 -3.88 -12.42
N GLY A 42 5.05 -3.06 -13.44
CA GLY A 42 5.88 -1.93 -13.86
C GLY A 42 6.10 -0.92 -12.74
N PRO A 43 5.03 -0.30 -12.20
CA PRO A 43 5.18 0.72 -11.15
C PRO A 43 5.84 0.17 -9.88
N LEU A 44 5.55 -1.07 -9.47
CA LEU A 44 6.21 -1.71 -8.33
C LEU A 44 7.71 -1.90 -8.57
N THR A 45 8.09 -2.30 -9.78
CA THR A 45 9.49 -2.50 -10.18
C THR A 45 10.28 -1.19 -10.19
N GLU A 46 9.65 -0.08 -10.58
CA GLU A 46 10.26 1.25 -10.53
C GLU A 46 10.59 1.66 -9.08
N THR A 47 9.65 1.53 -8.14
CA THR A 47 9.93 1.84 -6.74
C THR A 47 11.04 0.95 -6.16
N MET A 48 11.04 -0.35 -6.46
CA MET A 48 12.10 -1.26 -6.00
C MET A 48 13.48 -0.88 -6.57
N SER A 49 13.54 -0.44 -7.84
CA SER A 49 14.79 -0.02 -8.48
C SER A 49 15.34 1.30 -7.91
N TYR A 50 14.47 2.16 -7.37
CA TYR A 50 14.87 3.30 -6.55
C TYR A 50 15.42 2.86 -5.19
N LEU A 51 14.75 1.94 -4.50
CA LEU A 51 15.16 1.44 -3.17
C LEU A 51 16.49 0.67 -3.20
N ASP A 52 16.89 0.10 -4.34
CA ASP A 52 18.23 -0.47 -4.53
C ASP A 52 19.35 0.58 -4.37
N LYS A 53 19.06 1.85 -4.68
CA LYS A 53 20.05 2.93 -4.72
C LYS A 53 19.92 3.88 -3.54
N ALA A 54 18.70 4.16 -3.13
CA ALA A 54 18.39 5.14 -2.11
C ALA A 54 17.93 4.48 -0.81
N GLU A 55 18.35 5.06 0.30
CA GLU A 55 17.72 4.83 1.59
C GLU A 55 16.64 5.89 1.78
N GLY A 56 15.48 5.53 2.33
CA GLY A 56 14.41 6.48 2.54
C GLY A 56 13.13 5.82 3.03
N GLU A 57 12.23 6.69 3.45
CA GLU A 57 10.84 6.39 3.77
C GLU A 57 9.96 7.30 2.90
N PRO A 58 8.69 6.96 2.71
CA PRO A 58 7.73 7.87 2.10
C PRO A 58 7.76 9.24 2.79
N PRO A 59 7.83 10.36 2.04
CA PRO A 59 8.02 11.68 2.63
C PRO A 59 6.76 12.25 3.31
N CYS A 60 5.63 11.55 3.24
CA CYS A 60 4.33 11.98 3.76
C CYS A 60 3.61 10.87 4.54
N CYS A 61 2.56 11.27 5.27
CA CYS A 61 1.67 10.36 6.00
C CYS A 61 1.09 9.30 5.04
N LEU A 62 1.05 8.03 5.46
CA LEU A 62 0.40 6.93 4.72
C LEU A 62 -0.96 6.50 5.32
N HIS A 63 -1.49 7.29 6.25
CA HIS A 63 -2.82 7.09 6.81
C HIS A 63 -3.86 7.70 5.89
N LEU A 64 -4.86 6.93 5.47
CA LEU A 64 -5.88 7.43 4.54
C LEU A 64 -6.71 8.57 5.14
N THR A 65 -6.89 8.61 6.47
CA THR A 65 -7.61 9.69 7.15
C THR A 65 -6.86 11.03 7.16
N CYS A 66 -5.55 11.03 6.86
CA CYS A 66 -4.79 12.27 6.62
C CYS A 66 -5.37 13.02 5.40
N TYR A 67 -5.83 12.31 4.37
CA TYR A 67 -6.19 12.89 3.07
C TYR A 67 -7.70 13.06 2.87
N ALA A 68 -8.52 12.16 3.43
CA ALA A 68 -9.96 12.30 3.41
C ALA A 68 -10.57 11.78 4.71
N ALA A 69 -11.54 12.52 5.26
CA ALA A 69 -12.24 12.11 6.45
C ALA A 69 -13.00 10.79 6.19
N ALA A 70 -12.77 9.79 7.03
CA ALA A 70 -13.48 8.53 6.98
C ALA A 70 -13.93 8.10 8.38
N GLY A 71 -15.03 7.35 8.45
CA GLY A 71 -15.52 6.78 9.70
C GLY A 71 -14.74 5.54 10.12
N GLN A 72 -14.34 5.48 11.39
CA GLN A 72 -13.58 4.39 12.00
C GLN A 72 -14.23 2.99 11.84
N ALA A 73 -15.56 2.93 11.77
CA ALA A 73 -16.35 1.69 11.73
C ALA A 73 -15.96 0.72 10.60
N ARG A 74 -15.46 1.21 9.45
CA ARG A 74 -15.03 0.32 8.36
C ARG A 74 -13.72 -0.40 8.68
N PHE A 75 -12.79 0.26 9.37
CA PHE A 75 -11.53 -0.33 9.83
C PHE A 75 -11.77 -1.32 10.97
N ASP A 76 -12.66 -0.98 11.90
CA ASP A 76 -13.06 -1.86 13.01
C ASP A 76 -13.68 -3.16 12.46
N ARG A 77 -14.59 -3.03 11.49
CA ARG A 77 -15.20 -4.20 10.83
C ARG A 77 -14.17 -5.11 10.17
N LEU A 78 -13.18 -4.55 9.47
CA LEU A 78 -12.13 -5.37 8.86
C LEU A 78 -11.24 -6.02 9.94
N SER A 79 -11.02 -5.33 11.07
CA SER A 79 -10.29 -5.89 12.20
C SER A 79 -11.02 -7.09 12.80
N GLU A 80 -12.33 -6.97 13.01
CA GLU A 80 -13.17 -8.06 13.52
C GLU A 80 -13.16 -9.28 12.59
N LEU A 81 -13.28 -9.06 11.28
CA LEU A 81 -13.29 -10.13 10.30
C LEU A 81 -11.94 -10.83 10.14
N SER A 82 -10.84 -10.07 10.23
CA SER A 82 -9.51 -10.60 10.01
C SER A 82 -8.83 -11.16 11.26
N GLY A 83 -9.30 -10.76 12.44
CA GLY A 83 -8.60 -10.97 13.71
C GLY A 83 -7.30 -10.15 13.83
N LEU A 84 -7.02 -9.27 12.86
CA LEU A 84 -5.85 -8.38 12.85
C LEU A 84 -6.27 -6.98 13.32
N ARG A 85 -5.35 -6.23 13.92
CA ARG A 85 -5.60 -4.82 14.22
C ARG A 85 -5.42 -3.99 12.95
N VAL A 86 -6.51 -3.68 12.26
CA VAL A 86 -6.50 -2.86 11.06
C VAL A 86 -6.58 -1.39 11.43
N THR A 87 -5.54 -0.66 11.03
CA THR A 87 -5.52 0.80 11.08
C THR A 87 -5.81 1.37 9.70
N ASP A 88 -5.96 2.68 9.63
CA ASP A 88 -6.09 3.42 8.37
C ASP A 88 -4.76 3.61 7.62
N HIS A 89 -3.67 3.00 8.10
CA HIS A 89 -2.39 2.99 7.41
C HIS A 89 -2.46 2.09 6.17
N LEU A 90 -2.17 2.63 4.99
CA LEU A 90 -2.35 1.93 3.71
C LEU A 90 -1.68 0.54 3.68
N ALA A 91 -0.43 0.44 4.16
CA ALA A 91 0.28 -0.84 4.18
C ALA A 91 -0.42 -1.95 4.99
N VAL A 92 -1.15 -1.60 6.07
CA VAL A 92 -1.88 -2.57 6.92
C VAL A 92 -3.10 -3.11 6.19
N ILE A 93 -3.82 -2.24 5.46
CA ILE A 93 -4.98 -2.64 4.65
C ILE A 93 -4.54 -3.58 3.52
N LEU A 94 -3.40 -3.28 2.88
CA LEU A 94 -2.82 -4.11 1.83
C LEU A 94 -2.33 -5.46 2.37
N GLU A 95 -1.76 -5.49 3.59
CA GLU A 95 -1.41 -6.74 4.27
C GLU A 95 -2.64 -7.62 4.52
N CYS A 96 -3.77 -7.03 4.96
CA CYS A 96 -5.03 -7.76 5.12
C CYS A 96 -5.51 -8.36 3.80
N SER A 97 -5.39 -7.60 2.69
CA SER A 97 -5.71 -8.12 1.37
C SER A 97 -4.84 -9.32 1.00
N ALA A 98 -3.53 -9.23 1.23
CA ALA A 98 -2.57 -10.29 0.95
C ALA A 98 -2.81 -11.54 1.82
N ALA A 99 -3.29 -11.34 3.05
CA ALA A 99 -3.62 -12.40 4.00
C ALA A 99 -4.92 -13.16 3.68
N GLY A 100 -5.63 -12.80 2.60
CA GLY A 100 -6.83 -13.49 2.14
C GLY A 100 -8.14 -12.73 2.35
N TYR A 101 -8.12 -11.57 3.01
CA TYR A 101 -9.29 -10.69 3.19
C TYR A 101 -9.42 -9.70 2.03
N THR A 102 -9.14 -10.16 0.81
CA THR A 102 -8.98 -9.35 -0.39
C THR A 102 -10.23 -8.57 -0.73
N ARG A 103 -11.40 -9.20 -0.65
CA ARG A 103 -12.68 -8.55 -0.98
C ARG A 103 -12.97 -7.39 -0.04
N GLU A 104 -12.82 -7.61 1.26
CA GLU A 104 -13.10 -6.63 2.29
C GLU A 104 -12.09 -5.49 2.26
N ALA A 105 -10.80 -5.81 2.08
CA ALA A 105 -9.74 -4.81 1.91
C ALA A 105 -9.93 -3.98 0.65
N VAL A 106 -10.28 -4.58 -0.50
CA VAL A 106 -10.55 -3.85 -1.75
C VAL A 106 -11.78 -2.95 -1.58
N ASN A 107 -12.86 -3.42 -0.96
CA ASN A 107 -14.02 -2.58 -0.69
C ASN A 107 -13.66 -1.37 0.19
N LEU A 108 -12.78 -1.57 1.18
CA LEU A 108 -12.27 -0.50 2.02
C LEU A 108 -11.42 0.50 1.20
N LEU A 109 -10.52 0.02 0.35
CA LEU A 109 -9.69 0.86 -0.53
C LEU A 109 -10.53 1.66 -1.54
N VAL A 110 -11.51 1.03 -2.17
CA VAL A 110 -12.46 1.70 -3.08
C VAL A 110 -13.25 2.78 -2.35
N ALA A 111 -13.70 2.51 -1.12
CA ALA A 111 -14.38 3.51 -0.30
C ALA A 111 -13.47 4.69 0.12
N HIS A 112 -12.16 4.57 -0.06
CA HIS A 112 -11.16 5.62 0.20
C HIS A 112 -10.40 6.01 -1.08
N ARG A 113 -11.00 5.83 -2.27
CA ARG A 113 -10.35 6.16 -3.54
C ARG A 113 -9.90 7.63 -3.61
N GLU A 114 -10.73 8.55 -3.11
CA GLU A 114 -10.35 9.98 -3.02
C GLU A 114 -9.09 10.20 -2.17
N ALA A 115 -8.93 9.48 -1.06
CA ALA A 115 -7.72 9.56 -0.23
C ALA A 115 -6.49 9.01 -0.95
N LEU A 116 -6.64 7.93 -1.74
CA LEU A 116 -5.56 7.36 -2.55
C LEU A 116 -5.14 8.33 -3.66
N ASP A 117 -6.09 8.99 -4.33
CA ASP A 117 -5.82 9.97 -5.38
C ASP A 117 -5.03 11.17 -4.82
N LEU A 118 -5.43 11.68 -3.65
CA LEU A 118 -4.72 12.76 -2.96
C LEU A 118 -3.33 12.35 -2.45
N LEU A 119 -3.19 11.13 -1.91
CA LEU A 119 -1.90 10.58 -1.50
C LEU A 119 -0.95 10.45 -2.70
N TRP A 120 -1.42 9.86 -3.80
CA TRP A 120 -0.66 9.73 -5.04
C TRP A 120 -0.21 11.11 -5.56
N GLY A 121 -1.13 12.07 -5.64
CA GLY A 121 -0.82 13.44 -6.07
C GLY A 121 0.23 14.10 -5.17
N THR A 122 0.10 13.95 -3.85
CA THR A 122 1.08 14.47 -2.88
C THR A 122 2.47 13.87 -3.08
N LEU A 123 2.56 12.55 -3.27
CA LEU A 123 3.83 11.88 -3.53
C LEU A 123 4.45 12.31 -4.86
N ASN A 124 3.62 12.48 -5.89
CA ASN A 124 4.05 12.92 -7.21
C ASN A 124 4.56 14.37 -7.21
N ASP A 125 3.85 15.27 -6.53
CA ASP A 125 4.27 16.68 -6.34
C ASP A 125 5.61 16.79 -5.59
N LEU A 126 5.87 15.85 -4.67
CA LEU A 126 7.14 15.73 -3.95
C LEU A 126 8.23 15.00 -4.75
N GLY A 127 7.95 14.52 -5.97
CA GLY A 127 8.88 13.76 -6.80
C GLY A 127 9.26 12.40 -6.20
N SER A 128 8.39 11.82 -5.37
CA SER A 128 8.67 10.58 -4.65
C SER A 128 8.41 9.35 -5.50
N HIS A 129 9.37 8.41 -5.54
CA HIS A 129 9.23 7.15 -6.27
C HIS A 129 8.23 6.19 -5.62
N TYR A 130 7.79 6.47 -4.39
CA TYR A 130 6.69 5.76 -3.75
C TYR A 130 5.33 6.05 -4.42
N ALA A 131 5.22 7.13 -5.23
CA ALA A 131 4.03 7.40 -6.03
C ALA A 131 3.68 6.21 -6.95
N HIS A 132 4.70 5.56 -7.54
CA HIS A 132 4.50 4.38 -8.39
C HIS A 132 3.91 3.18 -7.64
N THR A 133 4.23 3.01 -6.36
CA THR A 133 3.60 1.95 -5.56
C THR A 133 2.13 2.25 -5.30
N VAL A 134 1.76 3.52 -5.05
CA VAL A 134 0.36 3.93 -4.90
C VAL A 134 -0.40 3.83 -6.23
N GLU A 135 0.26 4.15 -7.35
CA GLU A 135 -0.27 3.97 -8.70
C GLU A 135 -0.63 2.49 -8.97
N ALA A 136 0.26 1.54 -8.64
CA ALA A 136 -0.05 0.11 -8.75
C ALA A 136 -1.26 -0.29 -7.89
N VAL A 137 -1.42 0.30 -6.70
CA VAL A 137 -2.60 0.07 -5.86
C VAL A 137 -3.86 0.65 -6.50
N GLN A 138 -3.83 1.85 -7.06
CA GLN A 138 -4.99 2.42 -7.76
C GLN A 138 -5.37 1.60 -9.00
N GLU A 139 -4.38 1.12 -9.75
CA GLU A 139 -4.60 0.28 -10.93
C GLU A 139 -5.21 -1.07 -10.56
N SER A 140 -4.80 -1.65 -9.43
CA SER A 140 -5.39 -2.89 -8.91
C SER A 140 -6.89 -2.76 -8.60
N LEU A 141 -7.36 -1.55 -8.28
CA LEU A 141 -8.77 -1.23 -8.05
C LEU A 141 -9.51 -0.92 -9.36
N SER A 142 -8.82 -0.47 -10.40
CA SER A 142 -9.40 -0.15 -11.71
C SER A 142 -9.75 -1.41 -12.53
N GLY A 143 -9.10 -2.55 -12.24
CA GLY A 143 -9.48 -3.87 -12.75
C GLY A 143 -10.88 -4.35 -12.33
N GLY A 144 -11.55 -3.64 -11.41
CA GLY A 144 -12.98 -3.75 -11.13
C GLY A 144 -13.67 -2.43 -11.47
N GLY A 145 -14.04 -2.25 -12.74
CA GLY A 145 -14.43 -0.96 -13.29
C GLY A 145 -15.44 -0.17 -12.46
N LEU A 146 -15.00 0.98 -11.93
CA LEU A 146 -15.78 2.20 -11.78
C LEU A 146 -14.81 3.40 -11.82
N VAL A 147 -15.05 4.27 -12.80
CA VAL A 147 -14.33 5.53 -13.04
C VAL A 147 -14.65 6.51 -11.91
N HIS A 148 -13.66 7.26 -11.42
CA HIS A 148 -13.92 8.45 -10.61
C HIS A 148 -13.11 9.64 -11.12
N GLU A 149 -13.80 10.78 -11.20
CA GLU A 149 -13.30 12.06 -11.66
C GLU A 149 -12.59 12.76 -10.49
N ALA A 150 -11.36 13.23 -10.72
CA ALA A 150 -10.48 13.75 -9.69
C ALA A 150 -10.92 15.14 -9.16
N PRO A 151 -10.96 15.38 -7.83
CA PRO A 151 -11.05 16.71 -7.26
C PRO A 151 -9.66 17.32 -7.02
N ALA A 152 -9.57 18.66 -7.08
CA ALA A 152 -8.34 19.45 -6.95
C ALA A 152 -7.65 19.32 -5.56
N PRO A 153 -6.31 19.41 -5.49
CA PRO A 153 -5.57 19.19 -4.25
C PRO A 153 -5.76 20.34 -3.24
N ARG A 154 -6.01 19.99 -1.97
CA ARG A 154 -5.72 20.85 -0.82
C ARG A 154 -4.41 20.38 -0.21
N LEU A 155 -3.39 21.23 -0.25
CA LEU A 155 -2.13 21.02 0.46
C LEU A 155 -2.37 21.18 1.96
N ALA A 156 -2.59 20.06 2.66
CA ALA A 156 -2.55 20.02 4.12
C ALA A 156 -1.09 19.93 4.58
N ARG A 157 -0.66 20.89 5.38
CA ARG A 157 0.63 20.87 6.07
C ARG A 157 0.53 19.82 7.19
N PHE A 158 1.14 18.66 7.04
CA PHE A 158 1.13 17.61 8.06
C PHE A 158 2.23 17.81 9.09
N GLU A 159 1.86 17.81 10.37
CA GLU A 159 2.78 17.51 11.46
C GLU A 159 2.87 15.99 11.60
N ARG A 160 4.09 15.43 11.68
CA ARG A 160 4.31 13.98 11.82
C ARG A 160 3.70 13.48 13.13
N PRO A 161 2.72 12.55 13.11
CA PRO A 161 2.44 11.74 14.28
C PRO A 161 3.64 10.81 14.53
N ASP A 162 3.92 10.42 15.77
CA ASP A 162 4.96 9.43 16.09
C ASP A 162 4.48 8.02 15.68
N HIS A 163 5.16 7.35 14.73
CA HIS A 163 4.70 6.09 14.12
C HIS A 163 5.76 4.98 14.14
N ARG A 164 5.87 4.28 15.28
CA ARG A 164 6.26 2.86 15.26
C ARG A 164 4.99 2.03 15.05
N VAL A 165 4.81 1.48 13.85
CA VAL A 165 3.70 0.55 13.54
C VAL A 165 3.94 -0.79 14.26
N PRO A 166 3.18 -1.16 15.31
CA PRO A 166 3.32 -2.45 15.96
C PRO A 166 2.40 -3.44 15.24
N GLY A 167 2.96 -4.40 14.49
CA GLY A 167 2.15 -5.51 13.93
C GLY A 167 2.63 -6.23 12.67
N LEU A 168 3.66 -5.75 11.97
CA LEU A 168 4.04 -6.20 10.60
C LEU A 168 4.69 -7.59 10.45
N GLY A 169 4.65 -8.43 11.49
CA GLY A 169 5.47 -9.66 11.54
C GLY A 169 4.79 -10.96 11.09
N SER A 170 3.47 -11.00 10.91
CA SER A 170 2.75 -12.28 10.91
C SER A 170 2.65 -12.95 9.54
N VAL A 171 2.51 -12.21 8.43
CA VAL A 171 2.39 -12.78 7.09
C VAL A 171 3.76 -13.05 6.44
N LEU A 172 4.74 -12.18 6.68
CA LEU A 172 6.11 -12.33 6.15
C LEU A 172 6.81 -13.61 6.63
N ALA A 173 6.53 -14.04 7.86
CA ALA A 173 7.11 -15.24 8.43
C ALA A 173 6.59 -16.54 7.81
N GLY A 174 5.38 -16.54 7.23
CA GLY A 174 4.74 -17.71 6.64
C GLY A 174 5.13 -17.95 5.18
N VAL A 175 5.21 -16.89 4.37
CA VAL A 175 5.48 -17.00 2.93
C VAL A 175 6.94 -17.36 2.62
N LEU A 176 7.90 -16.92 3.45
CA LEU A 176 9.33 -17.22 3.26
C LEU A 176 9.78 -18.57 3.85
N ARG A 177 8.91 -19.27 4.58
CA ARG A 177 9.22 -20.57 5.22
C ARG A 177 8.65 -21.79 4.50
N GLY A 178 7.97 -21.59 3.37
CA GLY A 178 7.40 -22.66 2.54
C GLY A 178 8.15 -22.85 1.23
N ARG A 179 9.35 -23.44 1.29
CA ARG A 179 9.98 -24.15 0.16
C ARG A 179 10.60 -25.44 0.67
#